data_AF-A0A0N0X4K2-F1
#
_entry.id   AF-A0A0N0X4K2-F1
#
_cell.length_a   1.000
_cell.length_b   1.000
_cell.length_c   1.000
_cell.angle_alpha   90.00
_cell.angle_beta   90.00
_cell.angle_gamma   90.00
#
_symmetry.space_group_name_H-M   'P 1'
#
loop_
_entity.id
_entity.type
_entity.pdbx_description
1 polymer ?
#
loop_
_entity_poly.entity_id
_entity_poly.type
_entity_poly.pdbx_seq_one_letter_code
_entity_poly.pdbx_strand_id
1 'polypeptide(L)'
;MRETDSVAAYFMYPMLHALRDNPEQLESVLKQVGIDPALIDQPKARVSAKAFSALWLLLIRELDDEFFRMDSHGLPLGSFALICRALIQEPTLEKAMRRCLANFALFLKDFRGTLGVHGQHAVISLQTRTQNDELGQLGKL
;
A
#
# COMPACT_ATOMS: atom_id res chain seq x y z
N MET A 1 -16.27 -5.19 11.25
CA MET A 1 -15.11 -4.44 11.74
C MET A 1 -15.52 -3.83 13.07
N ARG A 2 -14.78 -4.05 14.16
CA ARG A 2 -15.16 -3.53 15.48
C ARG A 2 -14.80 -2.05 15.55
N GLU A 3 -15.57 -1.24 16.24
CA GLU A 3 -15.33 0.22 16.39
C GLU A 3 -13.97 0.56 17.02
N THR A 4 -13.31 -0.40 17.66
CA THR A 4 -12.01 -0.26 18.34
C THR A 4 -10.79 -0.58 17.45
N ASP A 5 -10.99 -1.03 16.21
CA ASP A 5 -9.89 -1.36 15.32
C ASP A 5 -9.18 -0.06 14.85
N SER A 6 -7.87 0.02 15.06
CA SER A 6 -7.06 1.18 14.69
C SER A 6 -5.80 0.77 13.93
N VAL A 7 -5.30 1.67 13.09
CA VAL A 7 -4.10 1.51 12.26
C VAL A 7 -3.08 2.57 12.69
N ALA A 8 -1.79 2.24 12.74
CA ALA A 8 -0.76 3.24 13.02
C ALA A 8 -0.72 4.29 11.90
N ALA A 9 -0.64 5.57 12.27
CA ALA A 9 -0.65 6.69 11.31
C ALA A 9 0.48 6.58 10.27
N TYR A 10 1.60 5.96 10.65
CA TYR A 10 2.73 5.63 9.77
C TYR A 10 2.30 4.98 8.44
N PHE A 11 1.29 4.11 8.44
CA PHE A 11 0.86 3.43 7.21
C PHE A 11 0.22 4.37 6.18
N MET A 12 -0.11 5.61 6.56
CA MET A 12 -0.59 6.62 5.62
C MET A 12 0.54 7.26 4.81
N TYR A 13 1.79 7.27 5.30
CA TYR A 13 2.88 7.97 4.62
C TYR A 13 3.10 7.55 3.17
N PRO A 14 3.12 6.24 2.82
CA PRO A 14 3.25 5.84 1.43
C PRO A 14 2.09 6.33 0.56
N MET A 15 0.87 6.35 1.12
CA MET A 15 -0.34 6.77 0.41
C MET A 15 -0.32 8.28 0.11
N LEU A 16 0.23 9.06 1.04
CA LEU A 16 0.28 10.51 1.00
C LEU A 16 1.49 11.05 0.23
N HIS A 17 2.49 10.22 -0.06
CA HIS A 17 3.73 10.62 -0.73
C HIS A 17 3.51 11.28 -2.09
N ALA A 18 2.46 10.87 -2.83
CA ALA A 18 2.08 11.47 -4.11
C ALA A 18 1.57 12.92 -3.99
N LEU A 19 1.14 13.33 -2.79
CA LEU A 19 0.61 14.67 -2.50
C LEU A 19 1.59 15.54 -1.71
N ARG A 20 2.84 15.08 -1.49
CA ARG A 20 3.82 15.78 -0.62
C ARG A 20 4.12 17.22 -1.06
N ASP A 21 4.07 17.47 -2.36
CA ASP A 21 4.33 18.78 -2.95
C ASP A 21 3.06 19.67 -3.01
N ASN A 22 1.92 19.17 -2.52
CA ASN A 22 0.64 19.90 -2.45
C ASN A 22 -0.02 19.78 -1.06
N PRO A 23 0.46 20.56 -0.07
CA PRO A 23 -0.03 20.50 1.31
C PRO A 23 -1.53 20.83 1.46
N GLU A 24 -2.06 21.73 0.63
CA GLU A 24 -3.48 22.11 0.66
C GLU A 24 -4.39 20.93 0.27
N GLN A 25 -4.01 20.20 -0.79
CA GLN A 25 -4.73 18.99 -1.20
C GLN A 25 -4.60 17.88 -0.17
N LEU A 26 -3.39 17.68 0.38
CA LEU A 26 -3.13 16.72 1.45
C LEU A 26 -4.07 16.94 2.65
N GLU A 27 -4.14 18.17 3.16
CA GLU A 27 -5.03 18.50 4.27
C GLU A 27 -6.51 18.27 3.93
N SER A 28 -6.92 18.63 2.71
CA SER A 28 -8.30 18.48 2.25
C SER A 28 -8.73 17.00 2.27
N VAL A 29 -7.91 16.13 1.70
CA VAL A 29 -8.15 14.67 1.62
C VAL A 29 -8.27 14.05 3.02
N LEU A 30 -7.40 14.43 3.97
CA LEU A 30 -7.45 13.92 5.34
C LEU A 30 -8.71 14.36 6.07
N LYS A 31 -9.04 15.66 5.99
CA LYS A 31 -10.26 16.22 6.61
C LYS A 31 -11.53 15.57 6.04
N GLN A 32 -11.56 15.28 4.74
CA GLN A 32 -12.70 14.63 4.07
C GLN A 32 -13.02 13.24 4.64
N VAL A 33 -12.01 12.51 5.10
CA VAL A 33 -12.18 11.17 5.71
C VAL A 33 -12.15 11.19 7.23
N GLY A 34 -12.17 12.38 7.85
CA GLY A 34 -12.22 12.58 9.30
C GLY A 34 -10.90 12.30 10.01
N ILE A 35 -9.76 12.50 9.34
CA ILE A 35 -8.42 12.41 9.93
C ILE A 35 -7.91 13.83 10.17
N ASP A 36 -7.49 14.10 11.40
CA ASP A 36 -6.83 15.36 11.74
C ASP A 36 -5.42 15.39 11.10
N PRO A 37 -5.09 16.38 10.24
CA PRO A 37 -3.78 16.48 9.61
C PRO A 37 -2.61 16.50 10.60
N ALA A 38 -2.82 17.01 11.82
CA ALA A 38 -1.78 17.03 12.85
C ALA A 38 -1.32 15.63 13.30
N LEU A 39 -2.05 14.57 12.94
CA LEU A 39 -1.66 13.18 13.23
C LEU A 39 -0.50 12.69 12.35
N ILE A 40 -0.22 13.34 11.21
CA ILE A 40 0.90 12.99 10.33
C ILE A 40 2.24 13.21 11.03
N ASP A 41 2.35 14.25 11.85
CA ASP A 41 3.59 14.61 12.54
C ASP A 41 3.79 13.85 13.87
N GLN A 42 2.92 12.88 14.15
CA GLN A 42 2.90 12.13 15.41
C GLN A 42 3.27 10.66 15.16
N PRO A 43 4.54 10.24 15.40
CA PRO A 43 5.01 8.89 15.08
C PRO A 43 4.24 7.75 15.76
N LYS A 44 3.60 8.02 16.90
CA LYS A 44 2.82 7.06 17.69
C LYS A 44 1.32 7.17 17.47
N ALA A 45 0.86 8.10 16.63
CA ALA A 45 -0.56 8.29 16.39
C ALA A 45 -1.19 7.04 15.77
N ARG A 46 -2.47 6.84 16.09
CA ARG A 46 -3.29 5.80 15.50
C ARG A 46 -4.56 6.44 14.96
N VAL A 47 -5.00 5.95 13.81
CA VAL A 47 -6.24 6.35 13.16
C VAL A 47 -7.23 5.19 13.18
N SER A 48 -8.52 5.47 13.12
CA SER A 48 -9.51 4.40 13.03
C SER A 48 -9.31 3.61 11.73
N ALA A 49 -9.52 2.29 11.77
CA ALA A 49 -9.43 1.45 10.57
C ALA A 49 -10.44 1.90 9.49
N LYS A 50 -11.58 2.46 9.90
CA LYS A 50 -12.59 3.02 9.00
C LYS A 50 -12.08 4.24 8.24
N ALA A 51 -11.48 5.20 8.94
CA ALA A 51 -10.91 6.40 8.31
C ALA A 51 -9.73 6.04 7.41
N PHE A 52 -8.86 5.11 7.83
CA PHE A 52 -7.76 4.61 7.01
C PHE A 52 -8.25 3.96 5.71
N SER A 53 -9.27 3.11 5.79
CA SER A 53 -9.86 2.46 4.61
C SER A 53 -10.54 3.46 3.68
N ALA A 54 -11.20 4.48 4.24
CA ALA A 54 -11.78 5.57 3.47
C ALA A 54 -10.71 6.40 2.76
N LEU A 55 -9.60 6.71 3.44
CA LEU A 55 -8.43 7.39 2.86
C LEU A 55 -7.87 6.61 1.67
N TRP A 56 -7.70 5.29 1.83
CA TRP A 56 -7.25 4.42 0.74
C TRP A 56 -8.16 4.55 -0.47
N LEU A 57 -9.46 4.29 -0.29
CA LEU A 57 -10.42 4.30 -1.40
C LEU A 57 -10.54 5.67 -2.08
N LEU A 58 -10.40 6.75 -1.32
CA LEU A 58 -10.38 8.12 -1.85
C LEU A 58 -9.14 8.34 -2.72
N LEU A 59 -7.95 8.08 -2.18
CA LEU A 59 -6.68 8.34 -2.87
C LEU A 59 -6.51 7.50 -4.13
N ILE A 60 -6.87 6.21 -4.11
CA ILE A 60 -6.74 5.39 -5.33
C ILE A 60 -7.61 5.92 -6.47
N ARG A 61 -8.76 6.53 -6.16
CA ARG A 61 -9.66 7.13 -7.16
C ARG A 61 -9.15 8.48 -7.64
N GLU A 62 -8.65 9.32 -6.75
CA GLU A 62 -8.09 10.62 -7.12
C GLU A 62 -6.81 10.48 -7.96
N LEU A 63 -5.97 9.50 -7.62
CA LEU A 63 -4.71 9.26 -8.31
C LEU A 63 -4.86 8.42 -9.58
N ASP A 64 -6.01 7.76 -9.74
CA ASP A 64 -6.29 6.69 -10.72
C ASP A 64 -5.25 5.56 -10.66
N ASP A 65 -4.82 5.21 -9.44
CA ASP A 65 -3.76 4.24 -9.16
C ASP A 65 -3.91 3.61 -7.78
N GLU A 66 -4.11 2.29 -7.72
CA GLU A 66 -4.20 1.52 -6.47
C GLU A 66 -2.89 1.41 -5.69
N PHE A 67 -1.77 1.81 -6.30
CA PHE A 67 -0.44 1.80 -5.70
C PHE A 67 0.10 3.21 -5.43
N PHE A 68 -0.78 4.21 -5.38
CA PHE A 68 -0.48 5.58 -4.94
C PHE A 68 0.65 6.27 -5.70
N ARG A 69 0.84 5.95 -6.99
CA ARG A 69 1.93 6.45 -7.85
C ARG A 69 3.33 6.14 -7.32
N MET A 70 3.45 5.08 -6.52
CA MET A 70 4.75 4.61 -6.03
C MET A 70 5.53 3.82 -7.09
N ASP A 71 4.88 3.41 -8.19
CA ASP A 71 5.49 2.72 -9.32
C ASP A 71 5.31 3.56 -10.59
N SER A 72 6.31 3.55 -11.47
CA SER A 72 6.31 4.32 -12.74
C SER A 72 5.19 3.93 -13.70
N HIS A 73 4.61 2.73 -13.56
CA HIS A 73 3.45 2.30 -14.32
C HIS A 73 2.16 2.34 -13.50
N GLY A 74 2.25 2.07 -12.19
CA GLY A 74 1.10 2.04 -11.30
C GLY A 74 0.25 0.75 -11.43
N LEU A 75 -0.80 0.70 -10.62
CA LEU A 75 -1.72 -0.42 -10.50
C LEU A 75 -3.16 0.05 -10.84
N PRO A 76 -3.77 -0.42 -11.95
CA PRO A 76 -5.11 0.01 -12.33
C PRO A 76 -6.18 -0.30 -11.26
N LEU A 77 -7.21 0.54 -11.17
CA LEU A 77 -8.36 0.30 -10.30
C LEU A 77 -9.01 -1.07 -10.54
N GLY A 78 -9.26 -1.81 -9.46
CA GLY A 78 -9.77 -3.18 -9.45
C GLY A 78 -8.69 -4.27 -9.48
N SER A 79 -7.41 -3.94 -9.71
CA SER A 79 -6.34 -4.93 -9.79
C SER A 79 -6.12 -5.66 -8.47
N PHE A 80 -6.12 -4.96 -7.32
CA PHE A 80 -5.98 -5.61 -6.01
C PHE A 80 -7.13 -6.59 -5.76
N ALA A 81 -8.36 -6.20 -6.05
CA ALA A 81 -9.53 -7.08 -5.91
C ALA A 81 -9.44 -8.29 -6.85
N LEU A 82 -9.00 -8.10 -8.09
CA LEU A 82 -8.75 -9.18 -9.06
C LEU A 82 -7.70 -10.17 -8.54
N ILE A 83 -6.58 -9.66 -8.03
CA ILE A 83 -5.52 -10.48 -7.42
C ILE A 83 -6.10 -11.28 -6.27
N CYS A 84 -6.72 -10.64 -5.27
CA CYS A 84 -7.30 -11.30 -4.11
C CYS A 84 -8.28 -12.43 -4.48
N ARG A 85 -9.14 -12.21 -5.48
CA ARG A 85 -10.07 -13.25 -5.99
C ARG A 85 -9.34 -14.43 -6.61
N ALA A 86 -8.23 -14.19 -7.31
CA ALA A 86 -7.40 -15.25 -7.85
C ALA A 86 -6.66 -16.04 -6.75
N LEU A 87 -6.31 -15.40 -5.63
CA LEU A 87 -5.54 -16.02 -4.54
C LEU A 87 -6.40 -16.85 -3.60
N ILE A 88 -7.63 -16.42 -3.28
CA ILE A 88 -8.47 -17.07 -2.26
C ILE A 88 -8.88 -18.50 -2.62
N GLN A 89 -8.77 -18.86 -3.91
CA GLN A 89 -9.07 -20.20 -4.43
C GLN A 89 -7.85 -21.14 -4.41
N GLU A 90 -6.67 -20.65 -4.03
CA GLU A 90 -5.48 -21.48 -4.02
C GLU A 90 -5.43 -22.44 -2.82
N PRO A 91 -5.05 -23.71 -3.02
CA PRO A 91 -5.13 -24.74 -1.99
C PRO A 91 -4.01 -24.62 -0.95
N THR A 92 -2.96 -23.85 -1.23
CA THR A 92 -1.82 -23.66 -0.33
C THR A 92 -1.37 -22.20 -0.33
N LEU A 93 -0.87 -21.75 0.82
CA LEU A 93 -0.29 -20.42 0.96
C LEU A 93 0.90 -20.21 0.00
N GLU A 94 1.73 -21.24 -0.21
CA GLU A 94 2.84 -21.16 -1.15
C GLU A 94 2.36 -20.83 -2.57
N LYS A 95 1.35 -21.55 -3.06
CA LYS A 95 0.81 -21.32 -4.41
C LYS A 95 0.11 -19.96 -4.51
N ALA A 96 -0.62 -19.56 -3.47
CA ALA A 96 -1.20 -18.22 -3.37
C ALA A 96 -0.12 -17.13 -3.44
N MET A 97 0.95 -17.24 -2.67
CA MET A 97 2.02 -16.23 -2.65
C MET A 97 2.80 -16.17 -3.97
N ARG A 98 3.10 -17.32 -4.60
CA ARG A 98 3.71 -17.33 -5.94
C ARG A 98 2.83 -16.62 -6.97
N ARG A 99 1.52 -16.88 -6.98
CA ARG A 99 0.57 -16.20 -7.87
C ARG A 99 0.42 -14.72 -7.53
N CYS A 100 0.42 -14.36 -6.25
CA CYS A 100 0.36 -12.98 -5.79
C CYS A 100 1.50 -12.15 -6.39
N LEU A 101 2.74 -12.63 -6.22
CA LEU A 101 3.94 -11.98 -6.74
C LEU A 101 3.95 -11.92 -8.27
N ALA A 102 3.53 -13.01 -8.94
CA ALA A 102 3.41 -13.04 -10.39
C ALA A 102 2.37 -12.04 -10.91
N ASN A 103 1.21 -11.92 -10.26
CA ASN A 103 0.18 -10.97 -10.65
C ASN A 103 0.63 -9.53 -10.46
N PHE A 104 1.28 -9.19 -9.34
CA PHE A 104 1.83 -7.85 -9.15
C PHE A 104 2.89 -7.50 -10.23
N ALA A 105 3.68 -8.48 -10.67
CA ALA A 105 4.67 -8.29 -11.73
C ALA A 105 4.07 -8.02 -13.12
N LEU A 106 2.76 -8.25 -13.33
CA LEU A 106 2.07 -7.88 -14.56
C LEU A 106 1.83 -6.36 -14.66
N PHE A 107 1.71 -5.69 -13.51
CA PHE A 107 1.32 -4.28 -13.44
C PHE A 107 2.49 -3.40 -13.03
N LEU A 108 3.13 -3.72 -11.91
CA LEU A 108 4.26 -2.93 -11.40
C LEU A 108 5.46 -3.09 -12.33
N LYS A 109 6.30 -2.09 -12.46
CA LYS A 109 7.55 -2.15 -13.26
C LYS A 109 8.80 -1.97 -12.40
N ASP A 110 8.70 -1.20 -11.33
CA ASP A 110 9.81 -0.86 -10.47
C ASP A 110 9.97 -1.84 -9.32
N PHE A 111 8.91 -2.56 -8.95
CA PHE A 111 8.92 -3.56 -7.88
C PHE A 111 8.80 -4.98 -8.42
N ARG A 112 9.67 -5.87 -7.95
CA ARG A 112 9.62 -7.31 -8.24
C ARG A 112 9.81 -8.10 -6.96
N GLY A 113 8.83 -8.89 -6.58
CA GLY A 113 8.93 -9.81 -5.45
C GLY A 113 9.19 -11.24 -5.91
N THR A 114 9.99 -11.98 -5.15
CA THR A 114 10.25 -13.41 -5.37
C THR A 114 10.06 -14.18 -4.07
N LEU A 115 9.61 -15.44 -4.16
CA LEU A 115 9.43 -16.32 -3.01
C LEU A 115 10.47 -17.44 -3.04
N GLY A 116 11.36 -17.44 -2.04
CA GLY A 116 12.26 -18.55 -1.72
C GLY A 116 11.72 -19.36 -0.54
N VAL A 117 11.82 -20.68 -0.60
CA VAL A 117 11.44 -21.58 0.51
C VAL A 117 12.64 -22.47 0.82
N HIS A 118 13.08 -22.45 2.06
CA HIS A 118 14.25 -23.17 2.56
C HIS A 118 13.89 -23.88 3.86
N GLY A 119 13.60 -25.18 3.77
CA GLY A 119 13.14 -25.98 4.91
C GLY A 119 11.85 -25.41 5.50
N GLN A 120 11.91 -24.96 6.76
CA GLN A 120 10.77 -24.41 7.49
C GLN A 120 10.59 -22.89 7.28
N HIS A 121 11.46 -22.23 6.52
CA HIS A 121 11.42 -20.79 6.31
C HIS A 121 11.02 -20.44 4.89
N ALA A 122 10.16 -19.43 4.76
CA ALA A 122 9.82 -18.81 3.50
C ALA A 122 10.25 -17.33 3.54
N VAL A 123 10.89 -16.87 2.46
CA VAL A 123 11.41 -15.50 2.35
C VAL A 123 10.84 -14.86 1.09
N ILE A 124 10.21 -13.70 1.26
CA ILE A 124 9.83 -12.82 0.16
C ILE A 124 10.93 -11.80 -0.01
N SER A 125 11.64 -11.85 -1.14
CA SER A 125 12.67 -10.88 -1.50
C SER A 125 12.10 -9.86 -2.47
N LEU A 126 12.21 -8.58 -2.13
CA LEU A 126 11.77 -7.45 -2.95
C LEU A 126 12.98 -6.82 -3.63
N GLN A 127 12.95 -6.76 -4.94
CA GLN A 127 13.86 -5.97 -5.76
C GLN A 127 13.13 -4.70 -6.16
N THR A 128 13.75 -3.56 -5.88
CA THR A 128 13.25 -2.25 -6.31
C THR A 128 14.21 -1.63 -7.32
N ARG A 129 13.66 -0.98 -8.34
CA ARG A 129 14.38 -0.13 -9.29
C ARG A 129 13.97 1.34 -9.16
N THR A 130 13.23 1.68 -8.10
CA THR A 130 12.80 3.06 -7.84
C THR A 130 14.01 3.97 -7.75
N GLN A 131 14.07 5.00 -8.59
CA GLN A 131 15.13 6.02 -8.56
C GLN A 131 14.93 7.05 -7.45
N ASN A 132 13.93 6.86 -6.60
CA ASN A 132 13.54 7.78 -5.53
C ASN A 132 14.02 7.21 -4.19
N ASP A 133 15.15 7.73 -3.67
CA ASP A 133 15.81 7.25 -2.46
C ASP A 133 14.89 7.29 -1.22
N GLU A 134 13.89 8.16 -1.20
CA GLU A 134 12.88 8.26 -0.13
C GLU A 134 11.91 7.08 -0.13
N LEU A 135 11.48 6.59 -1.30
CA LEU A 135 10.58 5.43 -1.42
C LEU A 135 11.27 4.14 -0.96
N GLY A 136 12.59 4.03 -1.17
CA GLY A 136 13.40 2.91 -0.69
C GLY A 136 13.59 2.88 0.84
N GLN A 137 13.28 3.97 1.54
CA GLN A 137 13.43 4.11 2.99
C GLN A 137 12.12 3.88 3.77
N LEU A 138 10.96 3.98 3.13
CA LEU A 138 9.65 3.65 3.74
C LEU A 138 9.51 2.18 4.19
N GLY A 139 10.45 1.31 3.83
CA GLY A 139 10.52 -0.08 4.30
C GLY A 139 11.59 -0.36 5.36
N LYS A 140 12.35 0.64 5.81
CA LYS A 140 13.54 0.49 6.67
C LYS A 140 13.39 1.04 8.10
N LEU A 141 12.18 1.42 8.49
CA LEU A 141 11.88 1.98 9.82
C LEU A 141 11.42 0.90 10.80
#